data_AF-A0A0F9WPP6-F1
#
_entry.id   AF-A0A0F9WPP6-F1
#
_cell.length_a   1.000
_cell.length_b   1.000
_cell.length_c   1.000
_cell.angle_alpha   90.00
_cell.angle_beta   90.00
_cell.angle_gamma   90.00
#
_symmetry.space_group_name_H-M   'P 1'
#
loop_
_entity.id
_entity.type
_entity.pdbx_description
1 polymer ?
#
loop_
_entity_poly.entity_id
_entity_poly.type
_entity_poly.pdbx_seq_one_letter_code
_entity_poly.pdbx_strand_id
1 'polypeptide(L)'
;MYKIIIYAEISKESLYCLLIQFSPIKSIKYKKYFVIEYFNKKDMKYSLEMIGEIKLFDKYIKYKILDDKCVYIVPDTTYLEVFDKFKCKKVDQKIIFESEEKMKEVIKIIEEEYVNYKKIKYKIFI
;
A
#
# COMPACT_ATOMS: atom_id res chain seq x y z
N MET A 1 6.42 -3.67 -0.72
CA MET A 1 7.26 -3.32 -1.88
C MET A 1 7.17 -1.81 -2.14
N TYR A 2 8.22 -1.16 -2.64
CA TYR A 2 8.28 0.31 -2.78
C TYR A 2 7.96 0.73 -4.22
N LYS A 3 6.67 0.91 -4.52
CA LYS A 3 6.21 1.19 -5.88
C LYS A 3 5.36 2.46 -5.96
N ILE A 4 5.54 3.20 -7.05
CA ILE A 4 4.75 4.39 -7.38
C ILE A 4 4.13 4.17 -8.77
N ILE A 5 2.88 4.57 -8.92
CA ILE A 5 2.21 4.76 -10.21
C ILE A 5 2.29 6.24 -10.57
N ILE A 6 2.78 6.57 -11.77
CA ILE A 6 2.82 7.93 -12.29
C ILE A 6 1.97 8.03 -13.56
N TYR A 7 1.16 9.09 -13.63
CA TYR A 7 0.34 9.45 -14.78
C TYR A 7 0.93 10.71 -15.42
N ALA A 8 1.68 10.53 -16.50
CA ALA A 8 2.31 11.62 -17.24
C ALA A 8 2.30 11.31 -18.74
N GLU A 9 2.20 12.36 -19.56
CA GLU A 9 2.22 12.30 -21.03
C GLU A 9 3.66 12.55 -21.53
N ILE A 10 4.62 11.76 -21.04
CA ILE A 10 6.02 11.81 -21.47
C ILE A 10 6.53 10.41 -21.80
N SER A 11 7.65 10.33 -22.52
CA SER A 11 8.29 9.03 -22.80
C SER A 11 8.81 8.36 -21.52
N LYS A 12 9.00 7.05 -21.59
CA LYS A 12 9.55 6.26 -20.47
C LYS A 12 10.96 6.72 -20.12
N GLU A 13 11.76 7.03 -21.14
CA GLU A 13 13.14 7.48 -21.05
C GLU A 13 13.20 8.86 -20.40
N SER A 14 12.34 9.79 -20.82
CA SER A 14 12.22 11.11 -20.20
C SER A 14 11.83 11.02 -18.73
N LEU A 15 10.86 10.17 -18.39
CA LEU A 15 10.44 9.98 -16.99
C LEU A 15 11.56 9.36 -16.17
N TYR A 16 12.27 8.37 -16.72
CA TYR A 16 13.40 7.75 -16.04
C TYR A 16 14.51 8.77 -15.76
N CYS A 17 14.89 9.57 -16.76
CA CYS A 17 15.89 10.62 -16.62
C CYS A 17 15.51 11.66 -15.56
N LEU A 18 14.23 11.99 -15.42
CA LEU A 18 13.75 12.88 -14.36
C LEU A 18 13.92 12.23 -12.98
N LEU A 19 13.39 11.02 -12.81
CA LEU A 19 13.28 10.38 -11.51
C LEU A 19 14.63 9.91 -10.95
N ILE A 20 15.56 9.51 -11.82
CA ILE A 20 16.89 9.03 -11.39
C ILE A 20 17.74 10.13 -10.76
N GLN A 21 17.40 11.41 -11.00
CA GLN A 21 18.05 12.55 -10.34
C GLN A 21 17.68 12.63 -8.85
N PHE A 22 16.53 12.08 -8.45
CA PHE A 22 16.08 12.12 -7.05
C PHE A 22 16.57 10.91 -6.28
N SER A 23 16.39 9.71 -6.83
CA SER A 23 16.84 8.50 -6.16
C SER A 23 17.03 7.31 -7.13
N PRO A 24 17.81 6.28 -6.74
CA PRO A 24 18.00 5.10 -7.55
C PRO A 24 16.70 4.33 -7.80
N ILE A 25 16.40 4.07 -9.07
CA ILE A 25 15.22 3.31 -9.49
C ILE A 25 15.62 1.88 -9.80
N LYS A 26 14.89 0.91 -9.24
CA LYS A 26 15.11 -0.51 -9.49
C LYS A 26 14.53 -0.93 -10.85
N SER A 27 13.32 -0.49 -11.18
CA SER A 27 12.74 -0.73 -12.50
C SER A 27 11.61 0.24 -12.84
N ILE A 28 11.37 0.42 -14.14
CA ILE A 28 10.25 1.20 -14.69
C ILE A 28 9.52 0.37 -15.75
N LYS A 29 8.20 0.21 -15.58
CA LYS A 29 7.32 -0.48 -16.53
C LYS A 29 6.26 0.48 -17.07
N TYR A 30 6.06 0.46 -18.39
CA TYR A 30 5.05 1.26 -19.07
C TYR A 30 3.84 0.41 -19.46
N LYS A 31 2.65 0.94 -19.24
CA LYS A 31 1.37 0.43 -19.77
C LYS A 31 0.53 1.61 -20.27
N LYS A 32 -0.53 1.98 -19.54
CA LYS A 32 -1.26 3.27 -19.67
C LYS A 32 -0.79 4.32 -18.65
N TYR A 33 0.10 3.90 -17.75
CA TYR A 33 0.72 4.65 -16.67
C TYR A 33 2.10 4.02 -16.45
N PHE A 34 2.93 4.70 -15.67
CA PHE A 34 4.26 4.21 -15.31
C PHE A 34 4.23 3.57 -13.93
N VAL A 35 4.76 2.36 -13.81
CA VAL A 35 5.02 1.73 -12.51
C VAL A 35 6.51 1.81 -12.24
N ILE A 36 6.87 2.57 -11.20
CA ILE A 36 8.23 2.79 -10.76
C ILE A 36 8.46 1.94 -9.51
N GLU A 37 9.49 1.12 -9.50
CA GLU A 37 9.92 0.34 -8.34
C GLU A 37 11.24 0.89 -7.81
N TYR A 38 11.31 1.13 -6.50
CA TYR A 38 12.50 1.61 -5.79
C TYR A 38 13.13 0.50 -4.97
N PHE A 39 14.42 0.64 -4.66
CA PHE A 39 15.15 -0.31 -3.83
C PHE A 39 14.71 -0.28 -2.37
N ASN A 40 14.41 0.90 -1.82
CA ASN A 40 14.01 1.06 -0.43
C ASN A 40 12.91 2.13 -0.25
N LYS A 41 12.33 2.20 0.96
CA LYS A 41 11.26 3.15 1.30
C LYS A 41 11.74 4.60 1.30
N LYS A 42 12.99 4.84 1.68
CA LYS A 42 13.58 6.18 1.82
C LYS A 42 13.67 6.84 0.44
N ASP A 43 14.19 6.10 -0.53
CA ASP A 43 14.31 6.52 -1.92
C ASP A 43 12.94 6.87 -2.52
N MET A 44 11.96 5.98 -2.33
CA MET A 44 10.58 6.21 -2.78
C MET A 44 9.97 7.47 -2.14
N LYS A 45 10.15 7.68 -0.83
CA LYS A 45 9.64 8.85 -0.12
C LYS A 45 10.26 10.14 -0.65
N TYR A 46 11.58 10.17 -0.80
CA TYR A 46 12.29 11.33 -1.30
C TYR A 46 11.87 11.67 -2.74
N SER A 47 11.74 10.66 -3.61
CA SER A 47 11.23 10.88 -4.97
C SER A 47 9.80 11.42 -4.99
N LEU A 48 8.92 11.01 -4.07
CA LEU A 48 7.56 11.57 -3.97
C LEU A 48 7.56 13.05 -3.59
N GLU A 49 8.39 13.44 -2.62
CA GLU A 49 8.56 14.83 -2.23
C GLU A 49 9.02 15.68 -3.43
N MET A 50 10.03 15.21 -4.16
CA MET A 50 10.54 15.93 -5.34
C MET A 50 9.53 15.97 -6.49
N ILE A 51 8.82 14.88 -6.77
CA ILE A 51 7.77 14.84 -7.80
C ILE A 51 6.65 15.85 -7.50
N GLY A 52 6.30 16.04 -6.23
CA GLY A 52 5.26 16.99 -5.80
C GLY A 52 5.59 18.45 -6.12
N GLU A 53 6.87 18.79 -6.20
CA GLU A 53 7.35 20.15 -6.50
C GLU A 53 7.49 20.41 -8.01
N ILE A 54 7.39 19.37 -8.85
CA ILE A 54 7.69 19.47 -10.29
C ILE A 54 6.44 19.61 -11.12
N LYS A 55 6.50 20.54 -12.07
CA LYS A 55 5.54 20.69 -13.15
C LYS A 55 6.13 20.20 -14.47
N LEU A 56 5.38 19.36 -15.18
CA LEU A 56 5.64 19.00 -16.57
C LEU A 56 4.57 19.65 -17.44
N PHE A 57 4.97 20.48 -18.40
CA PHE A 57 4.05 21.22 -19.25
C PHE A 57 2.98 21.98 -18.44
N ASP A 58 3.45 22.73 -17.44
CA ASP A 58 2.63 23.51 -16.48
C ASP A 58 1.64 22.71 -15.61
N LYS A 59 1.70 21.37 -15.65
CA LYS A 59 0.86 20.48 -14.87
C LYS A 59 1.69 19.73 -13.83
N TYR A 60 1.19 19.67 -12.60
CA TYR A 60 1.75 18.80 -11.58
C TYR A 60 1.61 17.33 -11.99
N ILE A 61 2.65 16.55 -11.69
CA ILE A 61 2.67 15.12 -11.97
C ILE A 61 1.68 14.42 -11.04
N LYS A 62 0.68 13.74 -11.60
CA LYS A 62 -0.24 12.92 -10.82
C LYS A 62 0.41 11.57 -10.52
N TYR A 63 0.36 11.15 -9.26
CA TYR A 63 0.90 9.86 -8.83
C TYR A 63 0.02 9.15 -7.80
N LYS A 64 0.27 7.86 -7.60
CA LYS A 64 -0.35 7.03 -6.58
C LYS A 64 0.68 6.05 -6.01
N ILE A 65 0.71 5.88 -4.70
CA ILE A 65 1.57 4.87 -4.07
C ILE A 65 0.91 3.49 -4.25
N LEU A 66 1.68 2.53 -4.76
CA LEU A 66 1.32 1.12 -4.78
C LEU A 66 1.80 0.52 -3.46
N ASP A 67 0.96 0.65 -2.43
CA ASP A 67 1.22 0.02 -1.15
C ASP A 67 0.79 -1.45 -1.23
N ASP A 68 1.77 -2.36 -1.22
CA ASP A 68 1.54 -3.79 -0.96
C ASP A 68 1.33 -4.07 0.54
N LYS A 69 1.28 -3.05 1.38
CA LYS A 69 0.89 -3.17 2.78
C LYS A 69 -0.61 -3.43 2.90
N CYS A 70 -1.09 -4.48 2.26
CA CYS A 70 -2.24 -5.18 2.79
C CYS A 70 -1.74 -5.87 4.05
N VAL A 71 -1.78 -5.17 5.17
CA VAL A 71 -1.65 -5.83 6.46
C VAL A 71 -2.94 -6.61 6.61
N TYR A 72 -2.85 -7.93 6.71
CA TYR A 72 -4.03 -8.76 6.81
C TYR A 72 -3.89 -9.79 7.91
N ILE A 73 -5.03 -10.09 8.53
CA ILE A 73 -5.17 -11.20 9.46
C ILE A 73 -5.96 -12.31 8.79
N VAL A 74 -5.59 -13.54 9.10
CA VAL A 74 -6.37 -14.73 8.79
C VAL A 74 -6.88 -15.28 10.12
N PRO A 75 -8.15 -15.02 10.47
CA PRO A 75 -8.71 -15.54 11.71
C PRO A 75 -9.07 -17.02 11.53
N ASP A 76 -8.78 -17.82 12.55
CA ASP A 76 -9.08 -19.25 12.64
C ASP A 76 -10.53 -19.44 13.11
N THR A 77 -11.46 -18.84 12.35
CA THR A 77 -12.88 -18.82 12.65
C THR A 77 -13.68 -18.68 11.37
N THR A 78 -14.86 -19.27 11.33
CA THR A 78 -15.83 -19.09 10.24
C THR A 78 -16.67 -17.82 10.45
N TYR A 79 -16.64 -17.21 11.64
CA TYR A 79 -17.42 -16.04 12.00
C TYR A 79 -16.73 -14.74 11.57
N LEU A 80 -16.59 -14.53 10.25
CA LEU A 80 -15.97 -13.32 9.70
C LEU A 80 -16.84 -12.07 9.88
N GLU A 81 -18.11 -12.23 10.26
CA GLU A 81 -19.07 -11.14 10.51
C GLU A 81 -18.66 -10.22 11.66
N VAL A 82 -17.91 -10.76 12.63
CA VAL A 82 -17.34 -9.99 13.76
C VAL A 82 -16.45 -8.84 13.28
N PHE A 83 -15.90 -8.98 12.08
CA PHE A 83 -15.04 -7.97 11.48
C PHE A 83 -15.79 -6.89 10.69
N ASP A 84 -17.10 -7.02 10.44
CA ASP A 84 -17.87 -6.03 9.66
C ASP A 84 -17.93 -4.65 10.32
N LYS A 85 -17.87 -4.60 11.65
CA LYS A 85 -17.88 -3.35 12.40
C LYS A 85 -16.59 -2.54 12.23
N PHE A 86 -15.49 -3.19 11.84
CA PHE A 86 -14.22 -2.53 11.58
C PHE A 86 -14.14 -2.30 10.08
N LYS A 87 -14.12 -1.04 9.62
CA LYS A 87 -14.04 -0.69 8.18
C LYS A 87 -12.81 -1.32 7.51
N CYS A 88 -12.91 -2.58 7.12
CA CYS A 88 -11.86 -3.44 6.61
C CYS A 88 -12.34 -4.11 5.32
N LYS A 89 -11.40 -4.52 4.46
CA LYS A 89 -11.74 -5.27 3.25
C LYS A 89 -11.62 -6.76 3.54
N LYS A 90 -12.64 -7.53 3.19
CA LYS A 90 -12.60 -8.99 3.28
C LYS A 90 -12.38 -9.59 1.89
N VAL A 91 -11.39 -10.45 1.77
CA VAL A 91 -11.12 -11.22 0.55
C VAL A 91 -10.87 -12.66 1.00
N ASP A 92 -11.80 -13.56 0.67
CA ASP A 92 -11.84 -14.94 1.19
C ASP A 92 -11.80 -14.97 2.74
N GLN A 93 -10.81 -15.65 3.33
CA GLN A 93 -10.55 -15.67 4.78
C GLN A 93 -9.59 -14.56 5.25
N LYS A 94 -9.20 -13.62 4.37
CA LYS A 94 -8.27 -12.54 4.72
C LYS A 94 -9.05 -11.28 5.06
N ILE A 95 -8.77 -10.72 6.24
CA ILE A 95 -9.24 -9.41 6.64
C ILE A 95 -8.09 -8.42 6.41
N ILE A 96 -8.23 -7.59 5.38
CA ILE A 96 -7.24 -6.63 4.91
C ILE A 96 -7.50 -5.27 5.54
N PHE A 97 -6.46 -4.71 6.14
CA PHE A 97 -6.45 -3.40 6.76
C PHE A 97 -5.68 -2.37 5.92
N GLU A 98 -6.10 -1.11 6.05
CA GLU A 98 -5.45 0.03 5.39
C GLU A 98 -4.09 0.38 6.02
N SER A 99 -3.87 -0.01 7.28
CA SER A 99 -2.61 0.23 8.00
C SER A 99 -2.37 -0.81 9.10
N GLU A 100 -1.11 -0.97 9.50
CA GLU A 100 -0.72 -1.81 10.63
C GLU A 100 -1.28 -1.30 11.96
N GLU A 101 -1.42 0.03 12.11
CA GLU A 101 -2.01 0.66 13.29
C GLU A 101 -3.47 0.28 13.46
N LYS A 102 -4.27 0.40 12.39
CA LYS A 102 -5.67 -0.04 12.39
C LYS A 102 -5.78 -1.54 12.70
N MET A 103 -4.89 -2.36 12.15
CA MET A 103 -4.88 -3.79 12.47
C MET A 103 -4.67 -4.01 13.97
N LYS A 104 -3.68 -3.34 14.59
CA LYS A 104 -3.36 -3.49 16.01
C LYS A 104 -4.53 -3.06 16.91
N GLU A 105 -5.23 -1.99 16.56
CA GLU A 105 -6.44 -1.56 17.27
C GLU A 105 -7.53 -2.63 17.21
N VAL A 106 -7.79 -3.16 16.02
CA VAL A 106 -8.81 -4.20 15.81
C VAL A 106 -8.45 -5.49 16.54
N ILE A 107 -7.17 -5.89 16.52
CA ILE A 107 -6.69 -7.07 17.25
C ILE A 107 -6.96 -6.94 18.75
N LYS A 108 -6.65 -5.80 19.37
CA LYS A 108 -6.91 -5.61 20.81
C LYS A 108 -8.37 -5.83 21.18
N ILE A 109 -9.28 -5.28 20.37
CA ILE A 109 -10.71 -5.43 20.59
C ILE A 109 -11.14 -6.90 20.43
N ILE A 110 -10.53 -7.61 19.48
CA ILE A 110 -10.86 -9.01 19.17
C ILE A 110 -10.28 -9.99 20.18
N GLU A 111 -9.12 -9.71 20.76
CA GLU A 111 -8.53 -10.52 21.84
C GLU A 111 -9.39 -10.50 23.12
N GLU A 112 -10.18 -9.44 23.30
CA GLU A 112 -11.13 -9.27 24.40
C GLU A 112 -12.51 -9.89 24.11
N GLU A 113 -12.83 -10.16 22.83
CA GLU A 113 -14.09 -10.74 22.42
C GLU A 113 -14.10 -12.28 22.43
N TYR A 114 -15.22 -12.83 22.89
CA TYR A 114 -15.50 -14.26 22.85
C TYR A 114 -16.55 -14.54 21.78
N VAL A 115 -16.23 -15.44 20.87
CA VAL A 115 -17.19 -15.94 19.87
C VAL A 115 -17.44 -17.41 20.17
N ASN A 116 -18.69 -17.75 20.44
CA ASN A 116 -19.10 -19.11 20.80
C ASN A 116 -18.25 -19.70 21.95
N TYR A 117 -18.08 -18.91 23.02
CA TYR A 117 -17.30 -19.24 24.22
C TYR A 117 -15.81 -19.54 23.98
N LYS A 118 -15.27 -19.19 22.79
CA LYS A 118 -13.86 -19.35 22.44
C LYS A 118 -13.26 -18.02 22.03
N LYS A 119 -11.97 -17.83 22.36
CA LYS A 119 -11.18 -16.71 21.86
C LYS A 119 -10.87 -16.91 20.38
N ILE A 120 -10.92 -15.82 19.61
CA ILE A 120 -10.53 -15.85 18.20
C ILE A 120 -9.02 -16.00 18.11
N LYS A 121 -8.55 -17.07 17.46
CA LYS A 121 -7.14 -17.21 17.07
C LYS A 121 -6.95 -16.59 15.69
N TYR A 122 -5.77 -16.07 15.39
CA TYR A 122 -5.46 -15.48 14.09
C TYR A 122 -3.97 -15.57 13.76
N LYS A 123 -3.65 -15.45 12.47
CA LYS A 123 -2.28 -15.27 11.96
C LYS A 123 -2.16 -13.89 11.31
N ILE A 124 -1.08 -13.19 11.63
CA ILE A 124 -0.78 -11.84 11.11
C ILE A 124 0.20 -11.95 9.93
N PHE A 125 -0.09 -11.21 8.86
CA PHE A 125 0.80 -11.05 7.71
C PHE A 125 0.98 -9.56 7.42
N ILE A 126 2.24 -9.13 7.30
CA ILE A 126 2.67 -7.73 7.09
C ILE A 126 3.49 -7.65 5.79
#